data_AF-A0A966X404-F1
#
_entry.id   AF-A0A966X404-F1
#
_cell.length_a   1.000
_cell.length_b   1.000
_cell.length_c   1.000
_cell.angle_alpha   90.00
_cell.angle_beta   90.00
_cell.angle_gamma   90.00
#
_symmetry.space_group_name_H-M   'P 1'
#
loop_
_entity.id
_entity.type
_entity.pdbx_description
1 polymer ?
#
loop_
_entity_poly.entity_id
_entity_poly.type
_entity_poly.pdbx_seq_one_letter_code
_entity_poly.pdbx_strand_id
1 'polypeptide(L)'
;MLSGHIGLSLMVIGIAATSVSSVELDVRMAPGESVTLGSYVARFEGVRIVEGPNYTAERGEILVTRNEEFVVRLFPEKRRYHASQQVMTEAAIDAGFSRDLYVALGEPLSQGAWSVRLQEKPLVRWIWLGGMLIAFSGLVSLIDHRYRRRVRKPESSSVMAEAG
;
A
#
# COMPACT_ATOMS: atom_id res chain seq x y z
N MET A 1 24.29 -7.31 -5.89
CA MET A 1 24.13 -8.59 -5.14
C MET A 1 23.73 -8.37 -3.69
N LEU A 2 24.53 -7.68 -2.85
CA LEU A 2 24.14 -7.40 -1.45
C LEU A 2 22.86 -6.56 -1.34
N SER A 3 22.72 -5.49 -2.12
CA SER A 3 21.52 -4.65 -2.17
C SER A 3 20.25 -5.42 -2.54
N GLY A 4 20.36 -6.41 -3.44
CA GLY A 4 19.23 -7.27 -3.80
C GLY A 4 18.78 -8.19 -2.66
N HIS A 5 19.71 -8.73 -1.87
CA HIS A 5 19.36 -9.54 -0.69
C HIS A 5 18.74 -8.69 0.41
N ILE A 6 19.27 -7.49 0.65
CA ILE A 6 18.65 -6.52 1.58
C ILE A 6 17.23 -6.19 1.10
N GLY A 7 17.05 -5.90 -0.19
CA GLY A 7 15.73 -5.65 -0.77
C GLY A 7 14.76 -6.79 -0.55
N LEU A 8 15.19 -8.04 -0.77
CA LEU A 8 14.40 -9.23 -0.51
C LEU A 8 14.03 -9.36 0.98
N SER A 9 14.99 -9.17 1.89
CA SER A 9 14.74 -9.21 3.33
C SER A 9 13.70 -8.17 3.76
N LEU A 10 13.81 -6.92 3.29
CA LEU A 10 12.82 -5.87 3.59
C LEU A 10 11.43 -6.22 3.06
N MET A 11 11.37 -6.77 1.85
CA MET A 11 10.11 -7.19 1.24
C MET A 11 9.43 -8.30 2.05
N VAL A 12 10.19 -9.34 2.42
CA VAL A 12 9.69 -10.46 3.22
C VAL A 12 9.22 -9.99 4.59
N ILE A 13 9.97 -9.12 5.27
CA ILE A 13 9.57 -8.53 6.55
C ILE A 13 8.28 -7.74 6.41
N GLY A 14 8.18 -6.89 5.37
CA GLY A 14 6.98 -6.08 5.11
C GLY A 14 5.74 -6.95 4.86
N ILE A 15 5.87 -8.00 4.04
CA ILE A 15 4.79 -8.96 3.75
C ILE A 15 4.37 -9.69 5.03
N ALA A 16 5.32 -10.26 5.77
CA ALA A 16 5.03 -11.01 6.99
C ALA A 16 4.35 -10.14 8.05
N ALA A 17 4.88 -8.93 8.28
CA ALA A 17 4.29 -7.99 9.23
C ALA A 17 2.88 -7.57 8.82
N THR A 18 2.67 -7.21 7.55
CA THR A 18 1.33 -6.86 7.06
C THR A 18 0.37 -8.05 7.22
N SER A 19 0.81 -9.27 6.92
CA SER A 19 -0.03 -10.46 6.96
C SER A 19 -0.45 -10.88 8.36
N VAL A 20 0.41 -10.68 9.36
CA VAL A 20 0.16 -11.15 10.75
C VAL A 20 -0.46 -10.04 11.60
N SER A 21 -0.14 -8.78 11.32
CA SER A 21 -0.49 -7.64 12.18
C SER A 21 -1.47 -6.67 11.52
N SER A 22 -2.04 -6.99 10.35
CA SER A 22 -3.13 -6.18 9.80
C SER A 22 -4.39 -6.32 10.64
N VAL A 23 -5.03 -5.19 10.93
CA VAL A 23 -6.35 -5.14 11.56
C VAL A 23 -7.33 -4.64 10.51
N GLU A 24 -8.43 -5.37 10.30
CA GLU A 24 -9.49 -5.00 9.38
C GLU A 24 -10.84 -5.02 10.11
N LEU A 25 -11.62 -3.97 9.91
CA LEU A 25 -12.91 -3.80 10.55
C LEU A 25 -13.93 -3.23 9.57
N ASP A 26 -14.98 -3.99 9.32
CA ASP A 26 -16.12 -3.58 8.50
C ASP A 26 -17.31 -3.35 9.43
N VAL A 27 -17.73 -2.09 9.60
CA VAL A 27 -18.77 -1.71 10.57
C VAL A 27 -19.82 -0.81 9.94
N ARG A 28 -21.02 -0.83 10.52
CA ARG A 28 -22.02 0.22 10.30
C ARG A 28 -21.68 1.38 11.22
N MET A 29 -21.59 2.59 10.66
CA MET A 29 -21.38 3.81 11.44
C MET A 29 -22.42 4.87 11.08
N ALA A 30 -23.08 5.42 12.10
CA ALA A 30 -23.88 6.65 11.99
C ALA A 30 -23.02 7.90 12.24
N PRO A 31 -23.38 9.07 11.70
CA PRO A 31 -22.68 10.31 12.00
C PRO A 31 -22.58 10.56 13.51
N GLY A 32 -21.37 10.86 13.98
CA GLY A 32 -21.00 11.01 15.40
C GLY A 32 -20.48 9.74 16.07
N GLU A 33 -20.70 8.54 15.50
CA GLU A 33 -20.21 7.30 16.08
C GLU A 33 -18.69 7.15 15.94
N SER A 34 -18.09 6.52 16.95
CA SER A 34 -16.66 6.22 16.98
C SER A 34 -16.44 4.72 17.13
N VAL A 35 -15.40 4.21 16.49
CA VAL A 35 -15.02 2.81 16.57
C VAL A 35 -13.51 2.68 16.76
N THR A 36 -13.10 1.68 17.53
CA THR A 36 -11.69 1.42 17.79
C THR A 36 -11.12 0.47 16.73
N LEU A 37 -10.03 0.89 16.08
CA LEU A 37 -9.24 0.10 15.14
C LEU A 37 -7.81 -0.02 15.70
N GLY A 38 -7.51 -1.17 16.32
CA GLY A 38 -6.22 -1.39 16.98
C GLY A 38 -5.97 -0.36 18.09
N SER A 39 -5.02 0.55 17.85
CA SER A 39 -4.67 1.65 18.77
C SER A 39 -5.26 3.01 18.38
N TYR A 40 -6.07 3.04 17.32
CA TYR A 40 -6.72 4.24 16.81
C TYR A 40 -8.20 4.23 17.11
N VAL A 41 -8.77 5.43 17.25
CA VAL A 41 -10.22 5.64 17.30
C VAL A 41 -10.61 6.42 16.06
N ALA A 42 -11.48 5.84 15.24
CA ALA A 42 -12.02 6.46 14.05
C ALA A 42 -13.44 6.94 14.35
N ARG A 43 -13.68 8.25 14.24
CA ARG A 43 -15.00 8.87 14.36
C ARG A 43 -15.54 9.23 13.00
N PHE A 44 -16.76 8.82 12.72
CA PHE A 44 -17.45 9.16 11.47
C PHE A 44 -18.24 10.43 11.64
N GLU A 45 -17.89 11.48 10.91
CA GLU A 45 -18.58 12.78 10.96
C GLU A 45 -19.79 12.83 10.01
N GLY A 46 -19.87 11.89 9.07
CA GLY A 46 -20.97 11.73 8.12
C GLY A 46 -20.52 11.80 6.66
N VAL A 47 -21.48 11.96 5.75
CA VAL A 47 -21.27 12.03 4.31
C VAL A 47 -21.87 13.31 3.74
N ARG A 48 -21.17 13.91 2.80
CA ARG A 48 -21.65 15.05 2.00
C ARG A 48 -21.54 14.74 0.52
N ILE A 49 -22.46 15.30 -0.26
CA ILE A 49 -22.38 15.25 -1.72
C ILE A 49 -21.39 16.31 -2.20
N VAL A 50 -20.50 15.92 -3.10
CA VAL A 50 -19.51 16.79 -3.73
C VAL A 50 -19.59 16.61 -5.24
N GLU A 51 -19.79 17.70 -5.97
CA GLU A 51 -19.74 17.70 -7.43
C GLU A 51 -18.29 17.83 -7.91
N GLY A 52 -17.87 16.88 -8.74
CA GLY A 52 -16.61 16.89 -9.46
C GLY A 52 -16.80 17.22 -10.94
N PRO A 53 -15.71 17.37 -11.71
CA PRO A 53 -15.80 17.80 -13.12
C PRO A 53 -16.54 16.81 -14.04
N ASN A 54 -16.55 15.52 -13.70
CA ASN A 54 -17.19 14.45 -14.48
C ASN A 54 -17.80 13.36 -13.59
N TYR A 55 -18.04 13.69 -12.32
CA TYR A 55 -18.60 12.75 -11.36
C TYR A 55 -19.31 13.48 -10.23
N THR A 56 -20.31 12.84 -9.63
CA THR A 56 -20.85 13.23 -8.32
C THR A 56 -20.31 12.25 -7.28
N ALA A 57 -19.84 12.75 -6.14
CA ALA A 57 -19.24 11.94 -5.08
C ALA A 57 -19.99 12.07 -3.76
N GLU A 58 -20.24 10.93 -3.13
CA GLU A 58 -20.58 10.83 -1.72
C GLU A 58 -19.26 10.78 -0.93
N ARG A 59 -18.85 11.92 -0.37
CA ARG A 59 -17.60 12.06 0.40
C ARG A 59 -17.89 11.90 1.88
N GLY A 60 -17.34 10.85 2.47
CA GLY A 60 -17.33 10.64 3.91
C GLY A 60 -16.25 11.46 4.59
N GLU A 61 -16.41 11.70 5.87
CA GLU A 61 -15.40 12.34 6.71
C GLU A 61 -15.16 11.50 7.97
N ILE A 62 -13.92 11.06 8.14
CA ILE A 62 -13.47 10.20 9.23
C ILE A 62 -12.34 10.90 9.96
N LEU A 63 -12.52 11.20 11.24
CA LEU A 63 -11.49 11.73 12.11
C LEU A 63 -10.80 10.58 12.84
N VAL A 64 -9.48 10.47 12.72
CA VAL A 64 -8.71 9.45 13.41
C VAL A 64 -7.89 10.08 14.52
N THR A 65 -8.02 9.53 15.73
CA THR A 65 -7.24 9.90 16.91
C THR A 65 -6.50 8.70 17.48
N ARG A 66 -5.44 8.95 18.25
CA ARG A 66 -4.69 7.95 19.02
C ARG A 66 -4.35 8.58 20.37
N ASN A 67 -4.69 7.91 21.47
CA ASN A 67 -4.50 8.45 22.83
C ASN A 67 -5.05 9.88 22.97
N GLU A 68 -6.25 10.13 22.44
CA GLU A 68 -6.92 11.44 22.42
C GLU A 68 -6.26 12.53 21.56
N GLU A 69 -5.08 12.26 20.99
CA GLU A 69 -4.42 13.18 20.06
C GLU A 69 -4.91 12.98 18.63
N PHE A 70 -5.04 14.09 17.90
CA PHE A 70 -5.38 14.08 16.48
C PHE A 70 -4.25 13.47 15.66
N VAL A 71 -4.58 12.48 14.83
CA VAL A 71 -3.63 11.85 13.91
C VAL A 71 -3.85 12.37 12.49
N VAL A 72 -5.06 12.16 11.95
CA VAL A 72 -5.37 12.48 10.56
C VAL A 72 -6.88 12.58 10.35
N ARG A 73 -7.28 13.31 9.30
CA ARG A 73 -8.66 13.34 8.80
C ARG A 73 -8.69 12.75 7.40
N LEU A 74 -9.54 11.75 7.20
CA LEU A 74 -9.65 10.98 5.97
C LEU A 74 -10.99 11.25 5.28
N PHE A 75 -10.94 11.34 3.95
CA PHE A 75 -12.08 11.70 3.11
C PHE A 75 -12.36 10.61 2.06
N PRO A 76 -12.84 9.42 2.47
CA PRO A 76 -13.19 8.39 1.52
C PRO A 76 -14.36 8.85 0.64
N GLU A 77 -14.40 8.42 -0.62
CA GLU A 77 -15.44 8.84 -1.56
C GLU A 77 -16.08 7.65 -2.27
N LYS A 78 -17.36 7.79 -2.61
CA LYS A 78 -18.03 6.94 -3.59
C LYS A 78 -18.45 7.80 -4.77
N ARG A 79 -17.83 7.60 -5.92
CA ARG A 79 -17.98 8.42 -7.13
C ARG A 79 -18.91 7.76 -8.13
N ARG A 80 -19.90 8.50 -8.63
CA ARG A 80 -20.72 8.16 -9.79
C ARG A 80 -20.28 8.99 -10.97
N TYR A 81 -19.74 8.35 -12.01
CA TYR A 81 -19.29 9.03 -13.23
C TYR A 81 -20.44 9.22 -14.20
N HIS A 82 -20.63 10.45 -14.71
CA HIS A 82 -21.78 10.77 -15.55
C HIS A 82 -21.73 10.11 -16.92
N ALA A 83 -20.55 10.06 -17.54
CA ALA A 83 -20.40 9.53 -18.89
C ALA A 83 -20.57 8.00 -18.96
N SER A 84 -20.01 7.27 -18.01
CA SER A 84 -20.05 5.80 -18.00
C SER A 84 -21.15 5.21 -17.11
N GLN A 85 -21.82 6.03 -16.29
CA GLN A 85 -22.78 5.61 -15.26
C GLN A 85 -22.21 4.61 -14.25
N GLN A 86 -20.88 4.50 -14.17
CA GLN A 86 -20.19 3.59 -13.24
C GLN A 86 -20.06 4.24 -11.86
N VAL A 87 -20.22 3.40 -10.82
CA VAL A 87 -20.00 3.77 -9.42
C VAL A 87 -18.72 3.11 -8.93
N MET A 88 -17.79 3.92 -8.42
CA MET A 88 -16.48 3.49 -7.95
C MET A 88 -16.22 4.02 -6.55
N THR A 89 -15.58 3.23 -5.69
CA THR A 89 -15.17 3.67 -4.35
C THR A 89 -13.70 4.10 -4.38
N GLU A 90 -13.44 5.33 -3.96
CA GLU A 90 -12.10 5.86 -3.71
C GLU A 90 -11.81 5.74 -2.21
N ALA A 91 -10.86 4.89 -1.86
CA ALA A 91 -10.42 4.77 -0.48
C ALA A 91 -9.56 5.98 -0.08
N ALA A 92 -9.76 6.49 1.13
CA ALA A 92 -8.84 7.43 1.74
C ALA A 92 -7.73 6.67 2.46
N ILE A 93 -6.49 7.12 2.25
CA ILE A 93 -5.29 6.44 2.74
C ILE A 93 -4.42 7.46 3.49
N ASP A 94 -4.16 7.22 4.78
CA ASP A 94 -3.07 7.87 5.50
C ASP A 94 -1.85 6.96 5.43
N ALA A 95 -0.98 7.23 4.45
CA ALA A 95 0.19 6.41 4.23
C ALA A 95 1.36 6.89 5.12
N GLY A 96 1.85 6.04 6.01
CA GLY A 96 2.92 6.31 6.97
C GLY A 96 4.16 5.45 6.75
N PHE A 97 5.25 5.73 7.48
CA PHE A 97 6.48 4.94 7.33
C PHE A 97 6.38 3.57 8.02
N SER A 98 5.69 3.51 9.16
CA SER A 98 5.48 2.31 9.96
C SER A 98 4.16 1.61 9.67
N ARG A 99 3.13 2.35 9.24
CA ARG A 99 1.76 1.87 9.05
C ARG A 99 0.99 2.74 8.07
N ASP A 100 0.04 2.11 7.41
CA ASP A 100 -0.91 2.76 6.52
C ASP A 100 -2.33 2.52 7.05
N LEU A 101 -3.11 3.60 7.16
CA LEU A 101 -4.54 3.54 7.51
C LEU A 101 -5.36 3.66 6.24
N TYR A 102 -6.27 2.71 6.03
CA TYR A 102 -7.18 2.68 4.89
C TYR A 102 -8.60 2.84 5.38
N VAL A 103 -9.35 3.68 4.70
CA VAL A 103 -10.77 3.91 4.96
C VAL A 103 -11.51 3.89 3.63
N ALA A 104 -12.56 3.09 3.53
CA ALA A 104 -13.41 3.05 2.36
C ALA A 104 -14.89 3.10 2.76
N LEU A 105 -15.68 3.81 1.96
CA LEU A 105 -17.13 3.80 2.07
C LEU A 105 -17.71 2.64 1.27
N GLY A 106 -18.54 1.84 1.93
CA GLY A 106 -19.35 0.80 1.33
C GLY A 106 -20.68 1.34 0.81
N GLU A 107 -21.78 0.72 1.21
CA GLU A 107 -23.13 1.16 0.86
C GLU A 107 -23.74 2.06 1.95
N PRO A 108 -24.59 3.04 1.56
CA PRO A 108 -25.46 3.71 2.51
C PRO A 108 -26.43 2.69 3.13
N LEU A 109 -26.70 2.87 4.42
CA LEU A 109 -27.62 2.04 5.19
C LEU A 109 -28.79 2.91 5.69
N SER A 110 -29.72 2.28 6.41
CA SER A 110 -30.87 2.98 7.02
C SER A 110 -30.45 4.11 7.96
N GLN A 111 -31.28 5.16 8.06
CA GLN A 111 -31.13 6.27 9.01
C GLN A 111 -29.82 7.07 8.87
N GLY A 112 -29.28 7.18 7.66
CA GLY A 112 -28.08 7.99 7.38
C GLY A 112 -26.75 7.36 7.84
N ALA A 113 -26.79 6.11 8.30
CA ALA A 113 -25.58 5.36 8.59
C ALA A 113 -24.97 4.76 7.32
N TRP A 114 -23.69 4.41 7.39
CA TRP A 114 -22.92 3.89 6.27
C TRP A 114 -22.13 2.65 6.67
N SER A 115 -21.94 1.74 5.71
CA SER A 115 -20.94 0.70 5.86
C SER A 115 -19.57 1.32 5.65
N VAL A 116 -18.71 1.25 6.66
CA VAL A 116 -17.36 1.80 6.64
C VAL A 116 -16.38 0.67 6.86
N ARG A 117 -15.42 0.56 5.95
CA ARG A 117 -14.29 -0.37 6.04
C ARG A 117 -13.06 0.39 6.51
N LEU A 118 -12.50 -0.04 7.62
CA LEU A 118 -11.32 0.53 8.27
C LEU A 118 -10.24 -0.53 8.32
N GLN A 119 -9.02 -0.20 7.89
CA GLN A 119 -7.90 -1.14 7.94
C GLN A 119 -6.61 -0.45 8.39
N GLU A 120 -5.89 -1.09 9.29
CA GLU A 120 -4.52 -0.73 9.65
C GLU A 120 -3.58 -1.78 9.04
N LYS A 121 -2.73 -1.37 8.10
CA LYS A 121 -1.74 -2.26 7.47
C LYS A 121 -0.32 -1.79 7.78
N PRO A 122 0.43 -2.53 8.62
CA PRO A 122 1.80 -2.14 8.96
C PRO A 122 2.77 -2.43 7.81
N LEU A 123 3.78 -1.57 7.63
CA LEU A 123 4.95 -1.81 6.78
C LEU A 123 4.71 -2.09 5.28
N VAL A 124 3.55 -1.74 4.72
CA VAL A 124 3.28 -1.91 3.27
C VAL A 124 4.32 -1.18 2.41
N ARG A 125 4.76 0.02 2.82
CA ARG A 125 5.83 0.76 2.12
C ARG A 125 7.17 0.03 2.07
N TRP A 126 7.47 -0.86 3.01
CA TRP A 126 8.71 -1.63 3.02
C TRP A 126 8.74 -2.70 1.94
N ILE A 127 7.56 -3.20 1.53
CA ILE A 127 7.41 -4.10 0.39
C ILE A 127 7.85 -3.38 -0.89
N TRP A 128 7.37 -2.16 -1.09
CA TRP A 128 7.74 -1.33 -2.23
C TRP A 128 9.22 -0.94 -2.20
N LEU A 129 9.75 -0.53 -1.05
CA LEU A 129 11.17 -0.22 -0.89
C LEU A 129 12.06 -1.44 -1.21
N GLY A 130 11.67 -2.63 -0.73
CA GLY A 130 12.33 -3.89 -1.05
C GLY A 130 12.35 -4.18 -2.55
N GLY A 131 11.20 -4.02 -3.21
CA GLY A 131 11.08 -4.16 -4.67
C GLY A 131 11.97 -3.18 -5.44
N MET A 132 12.01 -1.91 -5.02
CA MET A 132 12.88 -0.89 -5.62
C MET A 132 14.38 -1.24 -5.47
N LEU A 133 14.80 -1.76 -4.31
CA LEU A 133 16.18 -2.20 -4.08
C LEU A 133 16.55 -3.42 -4.93
N ILE A 134 15.63 -4.36 -5.12
CA ILE A 134 15.83 -5.51 -6.01
C ILE A 134 16.00 -5.04 -7.45
N ALA A 135 15.08 -4.19 -7.94
CA ALA A 135 15.14 -3.64 -9.29
C ALA A 135 16.45 -2.86 -9.52
N PHE A 136 16.86 -2.04 -8.55
CA PHE A 136 18.12 -1.32 -8.59
C PHE A 136 19.33 -2.27 -8.61
N SER A 137 19.35 -3.32 -7.80
CA SER A 137 20.41 -4.34 -7.84
C SER A 137 20.49 -5.02 -9.20
N GLY A 138 19.35 -5.29 -9.84
CA GLY A 138 19.29 -5.83 -11.19
C GLY A 138 19.90 -4.88 -12.23
N LEU A 139 19.49 -3.61 -12.20
CA LEU A 139 20.00 -2.59 -13.12
C LEU A 139 21.52 -2.39 -12.98
N VAL A 140 22.04 -2.29 -11.76
CA VAL A 140 23.48 -2.19 -11.50
C VAL A 140 24.22 -3.42 -12.05
N SER A 141 23.64 -4.62 -11.92
CA SER A 141 24.26 -5.85 -12.41
C SER A 141 24.32 -5.91 -13.95
N LEU A 142 23.39 -5.26 -14.66
CA LEU A 142 23.40 -5.15 -16.11
C LEU A 142 24.41 -4.14 -16.64
N ILE A 143 24.62 -3.04 -15.91
CA ILE A 143 25.54 -1.95 -16.28
C ILE A 143 26.99 -2.30 -15.93
N ASP A 144 27.24 -3.16 -14.93
CA ASP A 144 28.59 -3.49 -14.50
C ASP A 144 29.36 -4.34 -15.53
N HIS A 145 30.22 -3.67 -16.30
CA HIS A 145 31.12 -4.24 -17.30
C HIS A 145 32.09 -5.30 -16.70
N ARG A 146 32.31 -5.33 -15.37
CA ARG A 146 33.12 -6.38 -14.72
C ARG A 146 32.44 -7.74 -14.74
N TYR A 147 31.11 -7.81 -14.72
CA TYR A 147 30.39 -9.07 -14.77
C TYR A 147 30.47 -9.73 -16.16
N ARG A 148 30.48 -8.93 -17.24
CA ARG A 148 30.71 -9.40 -18.62
C ARG A 148 32.11 -10.00 -18.84
N ARG A 149 33.13 -9.54 -18.11
CA ARG A 149 34.51 -10.04 -18.26
C ARG A 149 34.77 -11.39 -17.59
N ARG A 150 33.96 -11.82 -16.63
CA ARG A 150 34.14 -13.12 -15.95
C ARG A 150 33.62 -14.32 -16.75
N VAL A 151 32.73 -14.10 -17.72
CA VAL A 151 32.20 -15.18 -18.59
C VAL A 151 33.15 -15.52 -19.74
N ARG A 152 34.24 -14.76 -19.94
CA ARG A 152 35.24 -15.04 -20.98
C ARG A 152 36.57 -15.44 -20.36
N LYS A 153 36.64 -16.65 -19.80
CA LYS A 153 37.90 -17.39 -19.71
C LYS A 153 37.89 -18.38 -20.89
N PRO A 154 38.61 -18.12 -22.00
CA PRO A 154 38.76 -19.13 -23.03
C PRO A 154 39.47 -20.32 -22.39
N GLU A 155 38.93 -21.52 -22.61
CA GLU A 155 39.63 -22.77 -22.32
C GLU A 155 41.03 -22.71 -22.92
N SER A 156 42.04 -23.00 -22.10
CA SER A 156 43.39 -23.21 -22.58
C SER A 156 43.36 -24.41 -23.51
N SER A 157 43.51 -24.15 -24.81
CA SER A 157 43.83 -25.16 -25.80
C SER A 157 45.19 -25.79 -25.46
N SER A 158 45.21 -26.87 -24.68
CA SER A 158 46.35 -27.77 -24.61
C SER A 158 46.26 -28.74 -25.79
N VAL A 159 46.57 -28.25 -26.98
CA VAL A 159 46.90 -29.10 -28.12
C VAL A 159 48.25 -28.61 -28.61
N MET A 160 49.30 -29.34 -28.22
CA MET A 160 50.65 -29.44 -28.82
C MET A 160 51.69 -29.67 -27.72
N ALA A 161 51.92 -30.93 -27.37
CA ALA A 161 53.24 -31.47 -27.04
C ALA A 161 53.09 -32.95 -26.68
N GLU A 162 53.04 -33.82 -27.70
CA GLU A 162 53.68 -35.14 -27.67
C GLU A 162 53.63 -35.73 -29.08
N ALA A 163 54.58 -35.26 -29.89
CA ALA A 163 55.17 -36.05 -30.96
C ALA A 163 56.63 -36.29 -30.53
N GLY A 164 57.05 -37.55 -30.50
CA GLY A 164 58.39 -37.97 -30.09
C GLY A 164 58.44 -39.46 -29.81
#